data_AF-A0A0P6YKG1-F1
#
_entry.id   AF-A0A0P6YKG1-F1
#
_cell.length_a   1.000
_cell.length_b   1.000
_cell.length_c   1.000
_cell.angle_alpha   90.00
_cell.angle_beta   90.00
_cell.angle_gamma   90.00
#
_symmetry.space_group_name_H-M   'P 1'
#
loop_
_entity.id
_entity.type
_entity.pdbx_description
1 polymer ?
#
loop_
_entity_poly.entity_id
_entity_poly.type
_entity_poly.pdbx_seq_one_letter_code
_entity_poly.pdbx_strand_id
1 'polypeptide(L)'
;MTLDAAQRSLTQRTIDRLERLSADSAWAHQASGLRRALMACLDELADPASAAPQAEERLQNLLARGFFIIENAAREMGDRP
;
A
#
# COMPACT_ATOMS: atom_id res chain seq x y z
N MET A 1 19.97 -4.69 3.79
CA MET A 1 19.32 -4.47 5.10
C MET A 1 17.93 -5.08 5.03
N THR A 2 17.50 -5.81 6.06
CA THR A 2 16.21 -6.49 6.12
C THR A 2 15.09 -5.52 6.52
N LEU A 3 13.89 -5.71 5.97
CA LEU A 3 12.68 -4.98 6.37
C LEU A 3 12.44 -5.10 7.88
N ASP A 4 12.38 -3.99 8.62
CA ASP A 4 12.10 -4.03 10.05
C ASP A 4 10.63 -4.39 10.34
N ALA A 5 10.36 -4.84 11.58
CA ALA A 5 9.03 -5.29 11.99
C ALA A 5 7.97 -4.16 11.97
N ALA A 6 8.37 -2.92 12.25
CA ALA A 6 7.47 -1.78 12.27
C ALA A 6 7.00 -1.43 10.85
N GLN A 7 7.92 -1.41 9.90
CA GLN A 7 7.66 -1.14 8.49
C GLN A 7 6.79 -2.25 7.88
N ARG A 8 7.09 -3.52 8.16
CA ARG A 8 6.22 -4.64 7.77
C ARG A 8 4.80 -4.48 8.30
N SER A 9 4.66 -4.15 9.58
CA SER A 9 3.36 -3.94 10.22
C SER A 9 2.60 -2.75 9.63
N LEU A 10 3.30 -1.65 9.32
CA LEU A 10 2.72 -0.50 8.66
C LEU A 10 2.22 -0.85 7.26
N THR A 11 3.04 -1.54 6.46
CA THR A 11 2.65 -1.96 5.11
C THR A 11 1.43 -2.89 5.12
N GLN A 12 1.39 -3.84 6.04
CA GLN A 12 0.23 -4.73 6.17
C GLN A 12 -1.05 -3.96 6.49
N ARG A 13 -1.00 -3.02 7.46
CA ARG A 13 -2.16 -2.16 7.78
C ARG A 13 -2.61 -1.32 6.58
N THR A 14 -1.68 -0.83 5.77
CA THR A 14 -2.00 -0.09 4.54
C THR A 14 -2.71 -0.98 3.52
N ILE A 15 -2.21 -2.21 3.30
CA ILE A 15 -2.84 -3.21 2.42
C ILE A 15 -4.27 -3.50 2.88
N ASP A 16 -4.47 -3.79 4.16
CA ASP A 16 -5.78 -4.12 4.74
C ASP A 16 -6.75 -2.92 4.60
N ARG A 17 -6.25 -1.69 4.73
CA ARG A 17 -7.08 -0.49 4.57
C ARG A 17 -7.48 -0.25 3.11
N LEU A 18 -6.56 -0.47 2.16
CA LEU A 18 -6.85 -0.38 0.73
C LEU A 18 -7.85 -1.44 0.28
N GLU A 19 -7.77 -2.66 0.84
CA GLU A 19 -8.73 -3.74 0.55
C GLU A 19 -10.16 -3.41 0.98
N ARG A 20 -10.33 -2.66 2.08
CA ARG A 20 -11.64 -2.30 2.63
C ARG A 20 -12.28 -1.08 1.97
N LEU A 21 -11.66 -0.50 0.95
CA LEU A 21 -12.28 0.58 0.18
C LEU A 21 -13.51 0.06 -0.57
N SER A 22 -14.60 0.83 -0.52
CA SER A 22 -15.83 0.47 -1.23
C SER A 22 -15.56 0.35 -2.73
N ALA A 23 -16.20 -0.62 -3.38
CA ALA A 23 -16.17 -0.76 -4.84
C ALA A 23 -16.73 0.47 -5.56
N ASP A 24 -17.59 1.25 -4.89
CA ASP A 24 -18.17 2.49 -5.41
C ASP A 24 -17.27 3.71 -5.19
N SER A 25 -16.11 3.57 -4.54
CA SER A 25 -15.17 4.68 -4.43
C SER A 25 -14.52 4.98 -5.77
N ALA A 26 -14.37 6.27 -6.09
CA ALA A 26 -13.60 6.71 -7.25
C ALA A 26 -12.14 6.20 -7.21
N TRP A 27 -11.65 5.81 -6.03
CA TRP A 27 -10.30 5.31 -5.80
C TRP A 27 -10.16 3.79 -5.82
N ALA A 28 -11.26 3.03 -5.97
CA ALA A 28 -11.28 1.57 -5.81
C ALA A 28 -10.32 0.85 -6.78
N HIS A 29 -10.28 1.28 -8.05
CA HIS A 29 -9.39 0.67 -9.04
C HIS A 29 -7.91 0.90 -8.70
N GLN A 30 -7.55 2.13 -8.33
CA GLN A 30 -6.18 2.47 -7.95
C GLN A 30 -5.76 1.74 -6.67
N ALA A 31 -6.66 1.62 -5.70
CA ALA A 31 -6.42 0.87 -4.47
C ALA A 31 -6.13 -0.61 -4.75
N SER A 32 -6.90 -1.26 -5.63
CA SER A 32 -6.70 -2.66 -6.00
C SER A 32 -5.34 -2.90 -6.66
N GLY A 33 -4.94 -2.02 -7.59
CA GLY A 33 -3.63 -2.07 -8.23
C GLY A 33 -2.49 -1.88 -7.24
N LEU A 34 -2.61 -0.86 -6.38
CA LEU A 34 -1.59 -0.55 -5.39
C LEU A 34 -1.44 -1.64 -4.33
N ARG A 35 -2.54 -2.24 -3.88
CA ARG A 35 -2.54 -3.36 -2.94
C ARG A 35 -1.70 -4.52 -3.46
N ARG A 36 -1.91 -4.91 -4.73
CA ARG A 36 -1.11 -5.97 -5.36
C ARG A 36 0.37 -5.61 -5.45
N ALA A 37 0.69 -4.37 -5.80
CA ALA A 37 2.07 -3.89 -5.86
C ALA A 37 2.76 -3.90 -4.49
N LEU A 38 2.05 -3.50 -3.43
CA LEU A 38 2.56 -3.56 -2.06
C LEU A 38 2.81 -5.00 -1.59
N MET A 39 1.90 -5.93 -1.88
CA MET A 39 2.09 -7.36 -1.56
C MET A 39 3.32 -7.93 -2.28
N ALA A 40 3.40 -7.73 -3.61
CA ALA A 40 4.54 -8.20 -4.39
C ALA A 40 5.88 -7.61 -3.89
N CYS A 41 5.88 -6.34 -3.47
CA CYS A 41 7.08 -5.70 -2.92
C CYS A 41 7.46 -6.27 -1.54
N LEU A 42 6.48 -6.63 -0.69
CA LEU A 42 6.73 -7.29 0.58
C LEU A 42 7.28 -8.71 0.40
N ASP A 43 6.77 -9.44 -0.58
CA ASP A 43 7.24 -10.79 -0.91
C ASP A 43 8.69 -10.74 -1.42
N GLU A 44 9.01 -9.77 -2.29
CA GLU A 44 10.38 -9.54 -2.77
C GLU A 44 11.34 -9.18 -1.62
N LEU A 45 10.91 -8.31 -0.69
CA LEU A 45 11.73 -7.93 0.47
C LEU A 45 11.83 -9.01 1.54
N ALA A 46 10.99 -10.05 1.49
CA ALA A 46 11.08 -11.20 2.39
C ALA A 46 12.21 -12.16 2.01
N ASP A 47 12.67 -12.13 0.76
CA ASP A 47 13.80 -12.92 0.26
C ASP A 47 15.00 -12.01 -0.08
N PRO A 48 16.02 -11.92 0.80
CA PRO A 48 17.19 -11.09 0.58
C PRO A 48 17.99 -11.43 -0.68
N ALA A 49 17.89 -12.66 -1.20
CA ALA A 49 18.60 -13.07 -2.41
C ALA A 49 17.93 -12.55 -3.69
N SER A 50 16.63 -12.24 -3.61
CA SER A 50 15.79 -11.79 -4.73
C SER A 50 15.46 -10.30 -4.70
N ALA A 51 15.76 -9.62 -3.60
CA ALA A 51 15.45 -8.20 -3.43
C ALA A 51 16.31 -7.31 -4.35
N ALA A 52 15.65 -6.53 -5.20
CA ALA A 52 16.34 -5.52 -5.99
C ALA A 52 16.97 -4.45 -5.07
N PRO A 53 18.10 -3.83 -5.47
CA PRO A 53 18.76 -2.79 -4.66
C PRO A 53 17.86 -1.60 -4.28
N GLN A 54 16.80 -1.36 -5.06
CA GLN A 54 15.86 -0.25 -4.88
C GLN A 54 14.50 -0.69 -4.30
N ALA A 55 14.37 -1.95 -3.85
CA ALA A 55 13.09 -2.49 -3.38
C ALA A 55 12.54 -1.71 -2.17
N GLU A 56 13.42 -1.20 -1.30
CA GLU A 56 13.01 -0.41 -0.13
C GLU A 56 12.50 0.99 -0.52
N GLU A 57 13.21 1.70 -1.40
CA GLU A 57 12.75 2.98 -1.93
C GLU A 57 11.40 2.83 -2.64
N ARG A 58 11.26 1.76 -3.44
CA ARG A 58 9.99 1.41 -4.09
C ARG A 58 8.88 1.17 -3.06
N LEU A 59 9.15 0.46 -1.97
CA LEU A 59 8.18 0.26 -0.89
C LEU A 59 7.73 1.60 -0.29
N GLN A 60 8.65 2.53 -0.03
CA GLN A 60 8.31 3.85 0.51
C GLN A 60 7.41 4.65 -0.46
N ASN A 61 7.73 4.62 -1.76
CA ASN A 61 6.92 5.28 -2.78
C ASN A 61 5.50 4.68 -2.88
N LEU A 62 5.40 3.35 -2.80
CA LEU A 62 4.10 2.66 -2.79
C LEU A 62 3.30 3.00 -1.51
N LEU A 63 3.95 3.08 -0.35
CA LEU A 63 3.31 3.48 0.91
C LEU A 63 2.79 4.92 0.85
N ALA A 64 3.60 5.85 0.34
CA ALA A 64 3.18 7.25 0.16
C ALA A 64 1.95 7.35 -0.74
N ARG A 65 1.92 6.59 -1.85
CA ARG A 65 0.74 6.51 -2.72
C ARG A 65 -0.47 5.89 -2.01
N GLY A 66 -0.24 4.93 -1.13
CA GLY A 66 -1.27 4.27 -0.33
C GLY A 66 -1.96 5.23 0.62
N PHE A 67 -1.17 6.02 1.36
CA PHE A 67 -1.70 7.05 2.24
C PHE A 67 -2.50 8.10 1.47
N PHE A 68 -2.00 8.56 0.32
CA PHE A 68 -2.74 9.48 -0.55
C PHE A 68 -4.11 8.94 -0.96
N ILE A 69 -4.18 7.67 -1.40
CA ILE A 69 -5.45 7.05 -1.80
C ILE A 69 -6.41 6.93 -0.61
N ILE A 70 -5.93 6.43 0.52
CA ILE A 70 -6.74 6.23 1.72
C ILE A 70 -7.32 7.57 2.22
N GLU A 71 -6.51 8.62 2.22
CA GLU A 71 -6.92 9.96 2.66
C GLU A 71 -8.00 10.54 1.74
N ASN A 72 -7.82 10.48 0.42
CA ASN A 72 -8.79 11.01 -0.52
C ASN A 72 -10.08 10.20 -0.58
N ALA A 73 -10.01 8.87 -0.40
CA ALA A 73 -11.20 8.06 -0.28
C ALA A 73 -11.98 8.34 1.02
N ALA A 74 -11.28 8.66 2.12
CA ALA A 74 -11.95 9.10 3.35
C ALA A 74 -12.65 10.44 3.18
N ARG A 75 -12.05 11.40 2.43
CA ARG A 75 -12.70 12.67 2.05
C ARG A 75 -13.95 12.44 1.21
N GLU A 76 -13.89 11.54 0.21
CA GLU A 76 -15.05 11.17 -0.61
C GLU A 76 -16.24 10.71 0.24
N MET A 77 -15.99 9.95 1.31
CA MET A 77 -17.05 9.50 2.22
C MET A 77 -17.63 10.63 3.08
N GLY A 78 -16.83 11.63 3.44
CA GLY A 78 -17.26 12.80 4.21
C GLY A 78 -18.01 13.85 3.37
N ASP A 79 -17.72 13.91 2.07
CA ASP A 79 -18.35 14.83 1.11
C ASP A 79 -19.65 14.28 0.50
N ARG A 80 -20.07 13.06 0.84
CA ARG A 80 -21.37 12.50 0.43
C ARG A 80 -22.48 13.21 1.24
N PRO A 81 -23.46 13.86 0.58
CA PRO A 81 -24.53 14.60 1.24
C PRO A 81 -25.48 13.71 2.04
#